data_AF-J9GIB7-F1
#
_entry.id   AF-J9GIB7-F1
#
_cell.length_a   1.000
_cell.length_b   1.000
_cell.length_c   1.000
_cell.angle_alpha   90.00
_cell.angle_beta   90.00
_cell.angle_gamma   90.00
#
_symmetry.space_group_name_H-M   'P 1'
#
loop_
_entity.id
_entity.type
_entity.pdbx_description
1 polymer ?
#
loop_
_entity_poly.entity_id
_entity_poly.type
_entity_poly.pdbx_seq_one_letter_code
_entity_poly.pdbx_strand_id
1 'polypeptide(L)'
;MDMKRLYVFLTVCWIALSLGAYPYKVNVSSSLNLRSEPSVQSEILLKLKNGDIVDCPLAADQLQGKSDWVQVSSQGTTGYLKAQYLLPVESVASEDKAPARMKQWYKLLDWEGDGFRWMAYFIGVLTLFMWFECKFIRHLSLSIWTEDKENYRKWAAINGVLLTATSCCILFYVAKMGSNALWFFMPSVVHSWWFIIVNFIFFIYVLINLLVFFLMTLKDVSMTANKAVNLKFGIYTWLLGLVALVIWGFGGYDPTYIYWGIGACQLVQIGIILFQLASRNLLTALAISFLYALGSVSIVILASCLVFVLVLLVIIAIVLAVTLKINLAPGGILSL
;
A
#
# COMPACT_ATOMS: atom_id res chain seq x y z
N MET A 1 -21.47 -13.02 -9.14
CA MET A 1 -22.05 -12.07 -8.16
C MET A 1 -22.49 -10.84 -8.93
N ASP A 2 -23.76 -10.43 -8.85
CA ASP A 2 -24.28 -9.32 -9.67
C ASP A 2 -23.56 -8.01 -9.37
N MET A 3 -23.23 -7.23 -10.41
CA MET A 3 -22.49 -5.97 -10.24
C MET A 3 -23.18 -4.99 -9.27
N LYS A 4 -24.53 -4.99 -9.23
CA LYS A 4 -25.29 -4.16 -8.27
C LYS A 4 -24.93 -4.48 -6.81
N ARG A 5 -24.69 -5.75 -6.47
CA ARG A 5 -24.29 -6.17 -5.10
C ARG A 5 -22.84 -5.80 -4.81
N LEU A 6 -21.97 -5.83 -5.81
CA LEU A 6 -20.58 -5.36 -5.70
C LEU A 6 -20.52 -3.85 -5.46
N TYR A 7 -21.31 -3.04 -6.18
CA TYR A 7 -21.36 -1.59 -5.96
C TYR A 7 -21.88 -1.23 -4.56
N VAL A 8 -22.94 -1.89 -4.07
CA VAL A 8 -23.44 -1.68 -2.70
C VAL A 8 -22.39 -2.07 -1.65
N PHE A 9 -21.65 -3.16 -1.86
CA PHE A 9 -20.56 -3.54 -0.97
C PHE A 9 -19.44 -2.49 -0.94
N LEU A 10 -19.03 -1.99 -2.11
CA LEU A 10 -17.98 -0.98 -2.23
C LEU A 10 -18.39 0.39 -1.63
N THR A 11 -19.64 0.83 -1.80
CA THR A 11 -20.11 2.08 -1.18
C THR A 11 -20.26 1.95 0.34
N VAL A 12 -20.71 0.79 0.85
CA VAL A 12 -20.75 0.51 2.30
C VAL A 12 -19.33 0.48 2.88
N CYS A 13 -18.35 -0.14 2.20
CA CYS A 13 -16.94 -0.08 2.62
C CYS A 13 -16.37 1.34 2.60
N TRP A 14 -16.73 2.16 1.61
CA TRP A 14 -16.28 3.56 1.53
C TRP A 14 -16.85 4.43 2.66
N ILE A 15 -18.14 4.26 3.00
CA ILE A 15 -18.77 4.98 4.12
C ILE A 15 -18.19 4.51 5.47
N ALA A 16 -17.95 3.20 5.64
CA ALA A 16 -17.32 2.65 6.84
C ALA A 16 -15.88 3.16 7.05
N LEU A 17 -15.14 3.47 5.99
CA LEU A 17 -13.81 4.08 6.05
C LEU A 17 -13.82 5.57 6.44
N SER A 18 -14.96 6.26 6.33
CA SER A 18 -15.09 7.69 6.63
C SER A 18 -15.60 8.02 8.05
N LEU A 19 -16.00 7.01 8.82
CA LEU A 19 -16.55 7.15 10.18
C LEU A 19 -15.70 6.38 11.20
N GLY A 20 -14.39 6.60 11.16
CA GLY A 20 -13.46 6.12 12.18
C GLY A 20 -13.62 6.92 13.47
N ALA A 21 -14.50 6.48 14.37
CA ALA A 21 -14.44 6.92 15.75
C ALA A 21 -13.34 6.15 16.48
N TYR A 22 -12.43 6.89 17.12
CA TYR A 22 -11.29 6.37 17.85
C TYR A 22 -11.70 6.14 19.31
N PRO A 23 -11.45 4.95 19.88
CA PRO A 23 -11.79 4.67 21.28
C PRO A 23 -10.79 5.34 22.22
N TYR A 24 -11.30 6.16 23.13
CA TYR A 24 -10.54 6.74 24.24
C TYR A 24 -11.01 6.19 25.57
N LYS A 25 -10.08 6.04 26.51
CA LYS A 25 -10.35 5.66 27.88
C LYS A 25 -10.48 6.92 28.74
N VAL A 26 -11.57 7.02 29.49
CA VAL A 26 -11.75 8.08 30.48
C VAL A 26 -10.78 7.87 31.65
N ASN A 27 -9.98 8.89 31.98
CA ASN A 27 -9.06 8.88 33.11
C ASN A 27 -9.45 9.96 34.14
N VAL A 28 -10.14 9.57 35.20
CA VAL A 28 -10.59 10.46 36.29
C VAL A 28 -10.56 9.74 37.65
N SER A 29 -10.40 10.49 38.74
CA SER A 29 -10.38 9.92 40.10
C SER A 29 -11.77 9.59 40.66
N SER A 30 -12.85 10.06 40.05
CA SER A 30 -14.24 9.87 40.53
C SER A 30 -15.23 9.59 39.40
N SER A 31 -15.71 10.61 38.69
CA SER A 31 -16.64 10.50 37.57
C SER A 31 -16.56 11.70 36.64
N LEU A 32 -16.65 11.47 35.33
CA LEU A 32 -16.67 12.50 34.29
C LEU A 32 -18.10 12.67 33.75
N ASN A 33 -18.58 13.90 33.68
CA ASN A 33 -19.92 14.18 33.15
C ASN A 33 -19.85 14.43 31.64
N LEU A 34 -20.59 13.63 30.86
CA LEU A 34 -20.92 13.89 29.46
C LEU A 34 -22.09 14.89 29.42
N ARG A 35 -21.97 15.97 28.65
CA ARG A 35 -22.96 17.06 28.62
C ARG A 35 -23.55 17.32 27.24
N SER A 36 -24.70 18.00 27.18
CA SER A 36 -25.36 18.35 25.92
C SER A 36 -24.60 19.37 25.08
N GLU A 37 -23.89 20.29 25.73
CA GLU A 37 -23.13 21.38 25.09
C GLU A 37 -21.73 21.53 25.72
N PRO A 38 -20.76 22.15 25.03
CA PRO A 38 -19.40 22.40 25.51
C PRO A 38 -19.32 23.50 26.60
N SER A 39 -20.03 23.30 27.71
CA SER A 39 -20.12 24.22 28.85
C SER A 39 -20.18 23.46 30.18
N VAL A 40 -19.71 24.07 31.27
CA VAL A 40 -19.83 23.49 32.62
C VAL A 40 -21.25 23.65 33.19
N GLN A 41 -22.07 24.51 32.57
CA GLN A 41 -23.45 24.80 33.00
C GLN A 41 -24.52 24.00 32.24
N SER A 42 -24.17 23.32 31.14
CA SER A 42 -25.09 22.54 30.32
C SER A 42 -25.54 21.23 30.98
N GLU A 43 -26.67 20.68 30.54
CA GLU A 43 -27.27 19.47 31.10
C GLU A 43 -26.32 18.26 31.04
N ILE A 44 -26.33 17.43 32.09
CA ILE A 44 -25.52 16.21 32.18
C ILE A 44 -26.31 15.05 31.58
N LEU A 45 -25.92 14.61 30.39
CA LEU A 45 -26.56 13.50 29.67
C LEU A 45 -26.15 12.13 30.24
N LEU A 46 -24.90 11.98 30.68
CA LEU A 46 -24.38 10.72 31.22
C LEU A 46 -23.24 10.97 32.21
N LYS A 47 -23.04 10.05 33.16
CA LYS A 47 -21.88 10.04 34.06
C LYS A 47 -21.00 8.83 33.75
N LEU A 48 -19.81 9.11 33.24
CA LEU A 48 -18.77 8.15 32.90
C LEU A 48 -17.87 7.93 34.12
N LYS A 49 -17.42 6.69 34.32
CA LYS A 49 -16.48 6.29 35.38
C LYS A 49 -15.06 6.23 34.83
N ASN A 50 -14.10 6.12 35.75
CA ASN A 50 -12.72 5.83 35.37
C ASN A 50 -12.62 4.51 34.60
N GLY A 51 -12.00 4.55 33.43
CA GLY A 51 -11.84 3.39 32.57
C GLY A 51 -12.96 3.13 31.57
N ASP A 52 -14.06 3.90 31.59
CA ASP A 52 -15.09 3.80 30.55
C ASP A 52 -14.52 4.18 29.17
N ILE A 53 -14.98 3.49 28.13
CA ILE A 53 -14.59 3.73 26.74
C ILE A 53 -15.59 4.69 26.09
N VAL A 54 -15.07 5.70 25.39
CA VAL A 54 -15.85 6.65 24.59
C VAL A 54 -15.31 6.73 23.17
N ASP A 55 -16.22 6.82 22.22
CA ASP A 55 -15.91 6.90 20.79
C ASP A 55 -15.81 8.37 20.38
N CYS A 56 -14.64 8.80 19.92
CA CYS A 56 -14.37 10.18 19.54
C CYS A 56 -14.01 10.26 18.04
N PRO A 57 -14.61 11.18 17.26
CA PRO A 57 -14.30 11.32 15.83
C PRO A 57 -12.93 11.97 15.55
N LEU A 58 -12.19 12.39 16.58
CA LEU A 58 -10.87 13.00 16.46
C LEU A 58 -9.76 12.01 16.88
N ALA A 59 -8.72 11.94 16.06
CA ALA A 59 -7.53 11.12 16.31
C ALA A 59 -6.61 11.73 17.38
N ALA A 60 -5.65 10.96 17.89
CA ALA A 60 -4.87 11.32 19.08
C ALA A 60 -3.92 12.51 18.84
N ASP A 61 -3.44 12.65 17.61
CA ASP A 61 -2.71 13.82 17.09
C ASP A 61 -3.56 15.11 17.12
N GLN A 62 -4.87 14.99 16.86
CA GLN A 62 -5.81 16.12 16.87
C GLN A 62 -6.19 16.59 18.29
N LEU A 63 -5.94 15.75 19.30
CA LEU A 63 -6.28 15.97 20.71
C LEU A 63 -5.08 16.43 21.57
N GLN A 64 -3.84 16.11 21.17
CA GLN A 64 -2.65 16.56 21.89
C GLN A 64 -2.59 18.09 22.00
N GLY A 65 -2.51 18.59 23.24
CA GLY A 65 -2.38 20.02 23.54
C GLY A 65 -3.69 20.82 23.61
N LYS A 66 -4.86 20.23 23.34
CA LYS A 66 -6.15 20.93 23.47
C LYS A 66 -6.77 20.74 24.86
N SER A 67 -7.06 21.84 25.55
CA SER A 67 -7.85 21.89 26.79
C SER A 67 -9.36 22.01 26.55
N ASP A 68 -9.77 22.07 25.28
CA ASP A 68 -11.14 22.31 24.83
C ASP A 68 -12.06 21.08 24.96
N TRP A 69 -13.35 21.35 24.74
CA TRP A 69 -14.39 20.36 24.69
C TRP A 69 -14.35 19.57 23.39
N VAL A 70 -14.51 18.25 23.50
CA VAL A 70 -14.61 17.32 22.38
C VAL A 70 -15.94 16.60 22.42
N GLN A 71 -16.55 16.43 21.26
CA GLN A 71 -17.75 15.62 21.08
C GLN A 71 -17.38 14.14 21.08
N VAL A 72 -18.03 13.35 21.92
CA VAL A 72 -17.85 11.89 21.98
C VAL A 72 -19.21 11.20 22.02
N SER A 73 -19.25 9.94 21.60
CA SER A 73 -20.38 9.06 21.80
C SER A 73 -20.05 7.99 22.85
N SER A 74 -20.99 7.70 23.74
CA SER A 74 -20.87 6.58 24.67
C SER A 74 -22.25 6.01 24.95
N GLN A 75 -22.37 4.68 24.92
CA GLN A 75 -23.62 3.95 25.16
C GLN A 75 -24.81 4.42 24.30
N GLY A 76 -24.53 4.89 23.08
CA GLY A 76 -25.54 5.41 22.13
C GLY A 76 -25.96 6.87 22.36
N THR A 77 -25.40 7.55 23.37
CA THR A 77 -25.63 8.97 23.64
C THR A 77 -24.41 9.78 23.24
N THR A 78 -24.62 10.83 22.43
CA THR A 78 -23.55 11.72 21.97
C THR A 78 -23.60 13.04 22.75
N GLY A 79 -22.45 13.50 23.22
CA GLY A 79 -22.33 14.74 23.99
C GLY A 79 -20.89 15.24 24.06
N TYR A 80 -20.65 16.27 24.88
CA TYR A 80 -19.37 16.94 25.02
C TYR A 80 -18.73 16.67 26.38
N LEU A 81 -17.41 16.47 26.38
CA LEU A 81 -16.56 16.41 27.58
C LEU A 81 -15.20 17.08 27.30
N LYS A 82 -14.38 17.31 28.33
CA LYS A 82 -13.05 17.93 28.12
C LYS A 82 -12.02 16.90 27.66
N ALA A 83 -11.28 17.22 26.60
CA ALA A 83 -10.25 16.37 26.00
C ALA A 83 -9.17 15.92 27.01
N GLN A 84 -8.81 16.77 27.98
CA GLN A 84 -7.78 16.50 28.99
C GLN A 84 -8.00 15.26 29.88
N TYR A 85 -9.23 14.70 29.90
CA TYR A 85 -9.57 13.49 30.66
C TYR A 85 -9.65 12.23 29.80
N LEU A 86 -9.28 12.32 28.51
CA LEU A 86 -9.20 11.20 27.60
C LEU A 86 -7.74 10.75 27.46
N LEU A 87 -7.50 9.45 27.67
CA LEU A 87 -6.26 8.81 27.27
C LEU A 87 -6.51 7.99 25.99
N PRO A 88 -5.64 8.06 24.97
CA PRO A 88 -5.71 7.14 23.84
C PRO A 88 -5.50 5.72 24.36
N VAL A 89 -6.30 4.78 23.85
CA VAL A 89 -6.08 3.35 24.13
C VAL A 89 -4.91 2.87 23.28
N GLU A 90 -3.69 3.04 23.79
CA GLU A 90 -2.54 2.29 23.27
C GLU A 90 -2.82 0.79 23.44
N SER A 91 -2.57 0.03 22.37
CA SER A 91 -3.11 -1.32 22.21
C SER A 91 -2.37 -2.36 23.04
N VAL A 92 -2.69 -2.43 24.34
CA VAL A 92 -2.56 -3.67 25.11
C VAL A 92 -3.86 -4.46 24.92
N ALA A 93 -3.75 -5.63 24.31
CA ALA A 93 -4.91 -6.39 23.84
C ALA A 93 -5.84 -6.85 24.98
N SER A 94 -7.11 -6.47 24.88
CA SER A 94 -8.23 -7.12 25.55
C SER A 94 -9.51 -6.99 24.71
N GLU A 95 -10.38 -7.99 24.79
CA GLU A 95 -11.57 -8.22 23.96
C GLU A 95 -12.73 -7.25 24.35
N ASP A 96 -13.74 -6.92 23.53
CA ASP A 96 -14.03 -7.15 22.10
C ASP A 96 -14.70 -5.85 21.55
N LYS A 97 -15.46 -5.73 20.45
CA LYS A 97 -16.46 -6.58 19.79
C LYS A 97 -16.41 -6.42 18.26
N ALA A 98 -15.86 -7.40 17.55
CA ALA A 98 -15.98 -7.51 16.10
C ALA A 98 -16.79 -8.77 15.75
N PRO A 99 -17.69 -8.75 14.74
CA PRO A 99 -18.55 -9.91 14.46
C PRO A 99 -17.69 -11.15 14.20
N ALA A 100 -17.89 -12.20 15.00
CA ALA A 100 -16.94 -13.31 15.17
C ALA A 100 -16.41 -13.93 13.86
N ARG A 101 -17.25 -13.96 12.81
CA ARG A 101 -16.86 -14.39 11.46
C ARG A 101 -15.66 -13.61 10.91
N MET A 102 -15.59 -12.29 11.11
CA MET A 102 -14.51 -11.44 10.62
C MET A 102 -13.21 -11.68 11.42
N LYS A 103 -13.31 -11.81 12.76
CA LYS A 103 -12.20 -12.16 13.65
C LYS A 103 -11.59 -13.53 13.28
N GLN A 104 -12.42 -14.50 12.84
CA GLN A 104 -11.99 -15.81 12.35
C GLN A 104 -11.08 -15.72 11.12
N TRP A 105 -11.44 -14.95 10.09
CA TRP A 105 -10.59 -14.78 8.90
C TRP A 105 -9.31 -14.00 9.22
N TYR A 106 -9.38 -12.95 10.05
CA TYR A 106 -8.17 -12.24 10.48
C TYR A 106 -7.20 -13.15 11.23
N LYS A 107 -7.70 -14.05 12.11
CA LYS A 107 -6.86 -15.02 12.84
C LYS A 107 -6.37 -16.20 11.97
N LEU A 108 -6.93 -16.38 10.76
CA LEU A 108 -6.42 -17.30 9.73
C LEU A 108 -5.37 -16.63 8.83
N LEU A 109 -5.44 -15.29 8.65
CA LEU A 109 -4.38 -14.52 8.00
C LEU A 109 -3.24 -14.18 8.96
N ASP A 110 -3.49 -14.08 10.27
CA ASP A 110 -2.47 -13.80 11.29
C ASP A 110 -1.94 -15.14 11.85
N TRP A 111 -1.18 -15.86 11.02
CA TRP A 111 -0.52 -17.10 11.43
C TRP A 111 0.61 -16.79 12.42
N GLU A 112 0.28 -16.92 13.70
CA GLU A 112 1.16 -17.17 14.85
C GLU A 112 2.53 -16.46 14.83
N GLY A 113 2.56 -15.23 15.34
CA GLY A 113 3.78 -14.57 15.86
C GLY A 113 4.63 -13.78 14.86
N ASP A 114 4.55 -14.06 13.55
CA ASP A 114 5.42 -13.43 12.54
C ASP A 114 4.79 -12.23 11.79
N GLY A 115 3.54 -11.89 12.09
CA GLY A 115 2.80 -10.80 11.43
C GLY A 115 2.63 -11.00 9.92
N PHE A 116 2.60 -9.91 9.14
CA PHE A 116 2.29 -9.97 7.69
C PHE A 116 3.42 -10.52 6.80
N ARG A 117 4.49 -11.08 7.38
CA ARG A 117 5.67 -11.60 6.64
C ARG A 117 5.29 -12.69 5.64
N TRP A 118 4.32 -13.55 5.98
CA TRP A 118 3.82 -14.61 5.10
C TRP A 118 3.23 -14.07 3.79
N MET A 119 2.71 -12.83 3.77
CA MET A 119 2.16 -12.24 2.56
C MET A 119 3.23 -12.03 1.48
N ALA A 120 4.52 -11.89 1.85
CA ALA A 120 5.61 -11.86 0.88
C ALA A 120 5.70 -13.18 0.09
N TYR A 121 5.55 -14.32 0.77
CA TYR A 121 5.49 -15.64 0.12
C TYR A 121 4.22 -15.80 -0.70
N PHE A 122 3.07 -15.31 -0.22
CA PHE A 122 1.82 -15.34 -0.96
C PHE A 122 1.89 -14.51 -2.27
N ILE A 123 2.45 -13.30 -2.22
CA ILE A 123 2.74 -12.47 -3.40
C ILE A 123 3.74 -13.19 -4.33
N GLY A 124 4.75 -13.87 -3.78
CA GLY A 124 5.65 -14.74 -4.54
C GLY A 124 4.91 -15.86 -5.28
N VAL A 125 3.98 -16.55 -4.63
CA VAL A 125 3.15 -17.60 -5.26
C VAL A 125 2.22 -17.03 -6.33
N LEU A 126 1.54 -15.90 -6.07
CA LEU A 126 0.70 -15.23 -7.06
C LEU A 126 1.49 -14.80 -8.31
N THR A 127 2.70 -14.27 -8.12
CA THR A 127 3.55 -13.85 -9.24
C THR A 127 4.18 -15.04 -9.98
N LEU A 128 4.50 -16.16 -9.31
CA LEU A 128 4.83 -17.41 -9.98
C LEU A 128 3.65 -17.98 -10.78
N PHE A 129 2.41 -17.82 -10.30
CA PHE A 129 1.22 -18.22 -11.04
C PHE A 129 1.01 -17.34 -12.29
N MET A 130 1.14 -16.01 -12.17
CA MET A 130 1.18 -15.08 -13.32
C MET A 130 2.24 -15.48 -14.35
N TRP A 131 3.45 -15.84 -13.89
CA TRP A 131 4.52 -16.32 -14.77
C TRP A 131 4.14 -17.62 -15.50
N PHE A 132 3.55 -18.56 -14.77
CA PHE A 132 3.11 -19.83 -15.31
C PHE A 132 2.02 -19.64 -16.40
N GLU A 133 1.03 -18.79 -16.15
CA GLU A 133 0.02 -18.42 -17.15
C GLU A 133 0.66 -17.79 -18.40
N CYS A 134 1.55 -16.80 -18.22
CA CYS A 134 2.25 -16.17 -19.33
C CYS A 134 3.13 -17.13 -20.13
N LYS A 135 3.85 -18.05 -19.48
CA LYS A 135 4.85 -18.89 -20.15
C LYS A 135 4.26 -20.17 -20.74
N PHE A 136 3.47 -20.91 -19.95
CA PHE A 136 2.98 -22.23 -20.33
C PHE A 136 1.61 -22.17 -21.00
N ILE A 137 0.65 -21.42 -20.43
CA ILE A 137 -0.72 -21.42 -20.94
C ILE A 137 -0.84 -20.55 -22.20
N ARG A 138 -0.21 -19.37 -22.20
CA ARG A 138 -0.21 -18.46 -23.37
C ARG A 138 0.88 -18.77 -24.41
N HIS A 139 1.66 -19.84 -24.23
CA HIS A 139 2.77 -20.28 -25.08
C HIS A 139 3.52 -19.11 -25.73
N LEU A 140 4.36 -18.42 -24.95
CA LEU A 140 4.93 -17.11 -25.31
C LEU A 140 5.99 -17.14 -26.44
N SER A 141 5.58 -17.58 -27.63
CA SER A 141 6.22 -17.22 -28.88
C SER A 141 5.86 -15.79 -29.22
N LEU A 142 6.80 -15.05 -29.83
CA LEU A 142 6.54 -13.71 -30.37
C LEU A 142 5.73 -13.76 -31.69
N SER A 143 4.93 -14.81 -31.91
CA SER A 143 4.15 -15.01 -33.13
C SER A 143 2.66 -14.73 -32.87
N ILE A 144 2.16 -13.69 -33.52
CA ILE A 144 0.75 -13.28 -33.43
C ILE A 144 -0.02 -14.09 -34.48
N TRP A 145 -0.59 -15.22 -34.06
CA TRP A 145 -1.53 -15.98 -34.89
C TRP A 145 -2.94 -15.85 -34.34
N THR A 146 -3.74 -15.03 -35.04
CA THR A 146 -5.21 -15.04 -35.14
C THR A 146 -5.98 -15.83 -34.07
N GLU A 147 -6.11 -15.26 -32.86
CA GLU A 147 -7.13 -15.69 -31.90
C GLU A 147 -8.45 -14.93 -32.10
N ASP A 148 -9.57 -15.61 -31.85
CA ASP A 148 -10.90 -15.02 -31.92
C ASP A 148 -11.13 -13.93 -30.86
N LYS A 149 -11.97 -12.94 -31.21
CA LYS A 149 -12.34 -11.81 -30.33
C LYS A 149 -12.93 -12.25 -28.97
N GLU A 150 -13.42 -13.47 -28.86
CA GLU A 150 -13.96 -14.02 -27.61
C GLU A 150 -12.87 -14.38 -26.60
N ASN A 151 -11.72 -14.91 -27.04
CA ASN A 151 -10.62 -15.29 -26.15
C ASN A 151 -10.01 -14.08 -25.45
N TYR A 152 -9.84 -12.95 -26.16
CA TYR A 152 -9.34 -11.71 -25.56
C TYR A 152 -10.19 -11.22 -24.38
N ARG A 153 -11.52 -11.39 -24.41
CA ARG A 153 -12.38 -11.00 -23.28
C ARG A 153 -12.21 -11.90 -22.06
N LYS A 154 -12.05 -13.21 -22.28
CA LYS A 154 -11.80 -14.20 -21.22
C LYS A 154 -10.46 -13.91 -20.55
N TRP A 155 -9.39 -13.75 -21.33
CA TRP A 155 -8.05 -13.41 -20.83
C TRP A 155 -8.00 -12.03 -20.16
N ALA A 156 -8.62 -11.00 -20.73
CA ALA A 156 -8.70 -9.68 -20.12
C ALA A 156 -9.38 -9.70 -18.73
N ALA A 157 -10.41 -10.54 -18.56
CA ALA A 157 -11.08 -10.71 -17.27
C ALA A 157 -10.22 -11.48 -16.25
N ILE A 158 -9.65 -12.63 -16.64
CA ILE A 158 -8.80 -13.46 -15.78
C ILE A 158 -7.56 -12.67 -15.33
N ASN A 159 -6.80 -12.12 -16.28
CA ASN A 159 -5.57 -11.38 -16.02
C ASN A 159 -5.88 -10.08 -15.24
N GLY A 160 -6.99 -9.40 -15.55
CA GLY A 160 -7.44 -8.21 -14.83
C GLY A 160 -7.76 -8.49 -13.35
N VAL A 161 -8.42 -9.61 -13.05
CA VAL A 161 -8.70 -10.03 -11.66
C VAL A 161 -7.42 -10.43 -10.94
N LEU A 162 -6.54 -11.23 -11.57
CA LEU A 162 -5.29 -11.68 -10.97
C LEU A 162 -4.32 -10.52 -10.68
N LEU A 163 -4.21 -9.57 -11.63
CA LEU A 163 -3.46 -8.32 -11.45
C LEU A 163 -4.05 -7.50 -10.29
N THR A 164 -5.37 -7.28 -10.27
CA THR A 164 -6.05 -6.51 -9.22
C THR A 164 -5.82 -7.12 -7.84
N ALA A 165 -6.01 -8.44 -7.69
CA ALA A 165 -5.79 -9.15 -6.43
C ALA A 165 -4.34 -9.03 -5.95
N THR A 166 -3.37 -9.22 -6.85
CA THR A 166 -1.94 -9.18 -6.53
C THR A 166 -1.49 -7.76 -6.17
N SER A 167 -1.91 -6.74 -6.94
CA SER A 167 -1.63 -5.34 -6.63
C SER A 167 -2.25 -4.89 -5.29
N CYS A 168 -3.48 -5.32 -4.99
CA CYS A 168 -4.08 -5.07 -3.67
C CYS A 168 -3.30 -5.75 -2.53
N CYS A 169 -2.82 -6.98 -2.73
CA CYS A 169 -1.95 -7.66 -1.75
C CYS A 169 -0.63 -6.92 -1.55
N ILE A 170 0.03 -6.46 -2.63
CA ILE A 170 1.28 -5.68 -2.56
C ILE A 170 1.08 -4.36 -1.80
N LEU A 171 0.03 -3.60 -2.14
CA LEU A 171 -0.23 -2.32 -1.49
C LEU A 171 -0.59 -2.49 -0.02
N PHE A 172 -1.40 -3.50 0.34
CA PHE A 172 -1.69 -3.82 1.74
C PHE A 172 -0.43 -4.27 2.49
N TYR A 173 0.37 -5.15 1.90
CA TYR A 173 1.61 -5.65 2.49
C TYR A 173 2.58 -4.51 2.81
N VAL A 174 2.85 -3.62 1.84
CA VAL A 174 3.75 -2.48 2.07
C VAL A 174 3.14 -1.47 3.06
N ALA A 175 1.83 -1.21 2.99
CA ALA A 175 1.16 -0.33 3.95
C ALA A 175 1.16 -0.85 5.40
N LYS A 176 1.20 -2.17 5.60
CA LYS A 176 1.27 -2.79 6.94
C LYS A 176 2.69 -3.03 7.44
N MET A 177 3.63 -3.38 6.57
CA MET A 177 5.01 -3.66 6.96
C MET A 177 5.90 -2.41 6.97
N GLY A 178 5.58 -1.37 6.19
CA GLY A 178 6.39 -0.16 6.06
C GLY A 178 7.84 -0.50 5.69
N SER A 179 8.80 0.04 6.45
CA SER A 179 10.23 -0.24 6.30
C SER A 179 10.60 -1.73 6.46
N ASN A 180 9.77 -2.52 7.14
CA ASN A 180 9.99 -3.96 7.32
C ASN A 180 9.49 -4.80 6.12
N ALA A 181 8.93 -4.18 5.07
CA ALA A 181 8.48 -4.89 3.86
C ALA A 181 9.62 -5.66 3.15
N LEU A 182 10.88 -5.29 3.42
CA LEU A 182 12.10 -5.95 2.92
C LEU A 182 12.80 -6.82 3.98
N TRP A 183 12.07 -7.38 4.95
CA TRP A 183 12.62 -8.23 6.01
C TRP A 183 13.51 -9.38 5.48
N PHE A 184 13.26 -9.89 4.27
CA PHE A 184 14.05 -10.94 3.62
C PHE A 184 15.41 -10.45 3.05
N PHE A 185 15.73 -9.16 3.20
CA PHE A 185 17.07 -8.59 3.03
C PHE A 185 17.73 -8.20 4.37
N MET A 186 17.02 -8.25 5.49
CA MET A 186 17.56 -7.81 6.78
C MET A 186 18.51 -8.87 7.37
N PRO A 187 19.76 -8.53 7.74
CA PRO A 187 20.71 -9.47 8.34
C PRO A 187 20.26 -10.08 9.68
N SER A 188 19.34 -9.41 10.38
CA SER A 188 18.70 -9.90 11.61
C SER A 188 17.85 -11.16 11.38
N VAL A 189 17.32 -11.34 10.16
CA VAL A 189 16.57 -12.52 9.75
C VAL A 189 17.43 -13.46 8.91
N VAL A 190 18.15 -12.90 7.94
CA VAL A 190 18.93 -13.67 6.98
C VAL A 190 20.38 -13.72 7.46
N HIS A 191 20.68 -14.73 8.28
CA HIS A 191 22.02 -14.95 8.85
C HIS A 191 23.12 -15.27 7.81
N SER A 192 22.75 -15.51 6.55
CA SER A 192 23.67 -15.88 5.45
C SER A 192 23.68 -14.84 4.34
N TRP A 193 24.80 -14.12 4.18
CA TRP A 193 24.96 -13.04 3.19
C TRP A 193 24.67 -13.47 1.74
N TRP A 194 25.00 -14.71 1.36
CA TRP A 194 24.74 -15.25 0.03
C TRP A 194 23.24 -15.45 -0.24
N PHE A 195 22.44 -15.72 0.80
CA PHE A 195 20.99 -15.85 0.68
C PHE A 195 20.30 -14.50 0.45
N ILE A 196 20.88 -13.39 0.94
CA ILE A 196 20.44 -12.02 0.62
C ILE A 196 20.57 -11.76 -0.90
N ILE A 197 21.68 -12.19 -1.51
CA ILE A 197 21.91 -12.06 -2.97
C ILE A 197 20.90 -12.91 -3.77
N VAL A 198 20.65 -14.14 -3.34
CA VAL A 198 19.64 -15.02 -3.98
C VAL A 198 18.24 -14.41 -3.90
N ASN A 199 17.84 -13.91 -2.72
CA ASN A 199 16.58 -13.20 -2.54
C ASN A 199 16.48 -11.95 -3.43
N PHE A 200 17.60 -11.26 -3.68
CA PHE A 200 17.63 -10.04 -4.48
C PHE A 200 17.41 -10.34 -5.97
N ILE A 201 18.05 -11.39 -6.48
CA ILE A 201 17.82 -11.89 -7.84
C ILE A 201 16.37 -12.36 -8.00
N PHE A 202 15.83 -13.10 -7.02
CA PHE A 202 14.43 -13.54 -7.03
C PHE A 202 13.46 -12.35 -7.00
N PHE A 203 13.72 -11.33 -6.20
CA PHE A 203 12.89 -10.13 -6.11
C PHE A 203 12.88 -9.32 -7.41
N ILE A 204 14.04 -9.14 -8.06
CA ILE A 204 14.14 -8.52 -9.39
C ILE A 204 13.34 -9.33 -10.41
N TYR A 205 13.44 -10.66 -10.37
CA TYR A 205 12.69 -11.54 -11.26
C TYR A 205 11.17 -11.40 -11.08
N VAL A 206 10.70 -11.37 -9.82
CA VAL A 206 9.29 -11.11 -9.47
C VAL A 206 8.83 -9.74 -10.00
N LEU A 207 9.65 -8.69 -9.85
CA LEU A 207 9.32 -7.34 -10.33
C LEU A 207 9.23 -7.26 -11.86
N ILE A 208 10.17 -7.88 -12.58
CA ILE A 208 10.15 -7.97 -14.06
C ILE A 208 8.91 -8.73 -14.52
N ASN A 209 8.61 -9.87 -13.90
CA ASN A 209 7.46 -10.68 -14.26
C ASN A 209 6.13 -9.95 -14.01
N LEU A 210 6.00 -9.26 -12.87
CA LEU A 210 4.83 -8.43 -12.55
C LEU A 210 4.66 -7.29 -13.57
N LEU A 211 5.76 -6.64 -13.99
CA LEU A 211 5.73 -5.61 -15.05
C LEU A 211 5.29 -6.17 -16.40
N VAL A 212 5.80 -7.34 -16.81
CA VAL A 212 5.40 -8.01 -18.06
C VAL A 212 3.92 -8.39 -18.02
N PHE A 213 3.46 -8.98 -16.93
CA PHE A 213 2.05 -9.36 -16.74
C PHE A 213 1.12 -8.15 -16.76
N PHE A 214 1.52 -7.05 -16.11
CA PHE A 214 0.81 -5.77 -16.15
C PHE A 214 0.65 -5.22 -17.57
N LEU A 215 1.75 -5.13 -18.34
CA LEU A 215 1.71 -4.64 -19.72
C LEU A 215 0.87 -5.54 -20.64
N MET A 216 0.94 -6.87 -20.46
CA MET A 216 0.09 -7.82 -21.19
C MET A 216 -1.39 -7.64 -20.83
N THR A 217 -1.72 -7.50 -19.55
CA THR A 217 -3.11 -7.29 -19.10
C THR A 217 -3.70 -6.01 -19.70
N LEU A 218 -2.97 -4.89 -19.67
CA LEU A 218 -3.43 -3.64 -20.30
C LEU A 218 -3.58 -3.79 -21.82
N LYS A 219 -2.69 -4.53 -22.49
CA LYS A 219 -2.81 -4.86 -23.92
C LYS A 219 -4.09 -5.67 -24.18
N ASP A 220 -4.31 -6.77 -23.47
CA ASP A 220 -5.48 -7.65 -23.65
C ASP A 220 -6.79 -6.89 -23.47
N VAL A 221 -6.90 -6.09 -22.41
CA VAL A 221 -8.08 -5.23 -22.15
C VAL A 221 -8.24 -4.20 -23.28
N SER A 222 -7.16 -3.57 -23.77
CA SER A 222 -7.24 -2.60 -24.89
C SER A 222 -7.71 -3.23 -26.21
N MET A 223 -7.32 -4.48 -26.46
CA MET A 223 -7.74 -5.22 -27.65
C MET A 223 -9.24 -5.56 -27.65
N THR A 224 -9.90 -5.63 -26.48
CA THR A 224 -11.37 -5.77 -26.40
C THR A 224 -12.13 -4.61 -27.07
N ALA A 225 -11.52 -3.41 -27.12
CA ALA A 225 -12.02 -2.23 -27.80
C ALA A 225 -11.40 -2.01 -29.21
N ASN A 226 -10.63 -2.99 -29.72
CA ASN A 226 -9.93 -2.96 -31.01
C ASN A 226 -9.03 -1.73 -31.21
N LYS A 227 -8.40 -1.20 -30.15
CA LYS A 227 -7.51 -0.03 -30.23
C LYS A 227 -6.37 -0.14 -29.23
N ALA A 228 -5.14 -0.09 -29.72
CA ALA A 228 -3.95 -0.04 -28.89
C ALA A 228 -3.86 1.30 -28.12
N VAL A 229 -3.38 1.22 -26.87
CA VAL A 229 -3.22 2.36 -25.97
C VAL A 229 -1.74 2.73 -25.85
N ASN A 230 -1.42 4.02 -25.86
CA ASN A 230 -0.04 4.49 -25.68
C ASN A 230 0.29 4.74 -24.20
N LEU A 231 1.16 3.89 -23.65
CA LEU A 231 1.61 3.93 -22.24
C LEU A 231 3.00 4.57 -22.04
N LYS A 232 3.66 5.02 -23.12
CA LYS A 232 5.07 5.46 -23.07
C LYS A 232 5.31 6.60 -22.06
N PHE A 233 4.44 7.61 -22.05
CA PHE A 233 4.60 8.79 -21.19
C PHE A 233 4.56 8.42 -19.70
N GLY A 234 3.60 7.60 -19.28
CA GLY A 234 3.52 7.08 -17.91
C GLY A 234 4.73 6.24 -17.51
N ILE A 235 5.20 5.34 -18.37
CA ILE A 235 6.39 4.51 -18.08
C ILE A 235 7.65 5.38 -17.94
N TYR A 236 7.86 6.35 -18.85
CA TYR A 236 9.01 7.25 -18.77
C TYR A 236 8.96 8.18 -17.54
N THR A 237 7.78 8.70 -17.18
CA THR A 237 7.62 9.56 -16.00
C THR A 237 7.78 8.80 -14.69
N TRP A 238 7.40 7.51 -14.63
CA TRP A 238 7.74 6.63 -13.50
C TRP A 238 9.24 6.36 -13.40
N LEU A 239 9.92 6.04 -14.51
CA LEU A 239 11.38 5.83 -14.53
C LEU A 239 12.15 7.08 -14.11
N LEU A 240 11.81 8.23 -14.68
CA LEU A 240 12.40 9.53 -14.31
C LEU A 240 12.09 9.90 -12.86
N GLY A 241 10.88 9.59 -12.38
CA GLY A 241 10.49 9.76 -10.98
C GLY A 241 11.33 8.94 -10.01
N LEU A 242 11.57 7.66 -10.31
CA LEU A 242 12.46 6.82 -9.50
C LEU A 242 13.89 7.35 -9.47
N VAL A 243 14.43 7.80 -10.62
CA VAL A 243 15.77 8.42 -10.68
C VAL A 243 15.81 9.74 -9.87
N ALA A 244 14.77 10.56 -9.95
CA ALA A 244 14.67 11.79 -9.17
C ALA A 244 14.64 11.51 -7.66
N LEU A 245 13.89 10.49 -7.21
CA LEU A 245 13.85 10.07 -5.80
C LEU A 245 15.22 9.57 -5.30
N VAL A 246 15.99 8.84 -6.13
CA VAL A 246 17.38 8.46 -5.81
C VAL A 246 18.22 9.70 -5.55
N ILE A 247 18.22 10.65 -6.50
CA ILE A 247 19.08 11.84 -6.47
C ILE A 247 18.72 12.76 -5.29
N TRP A 248 17.42 13.02 -5.06
CA TRP A 248 16.98 13.85 -3.95
C TRP A 248 17.22 13.19 -2.59
N GLY A 249 17.11 11.85 -2.52
CA GLY A 249 17.43 11.09 -1.31
C GLY A 249 18.87 11.27 -0.84
N PHE A 250 19.84 11.35 -1.76
CA PHE A 250 21.24 11.69 -1.41
C PHE A 250 21.40 13.11 -0.88
N GLY A 251 20.54 14.06 -1.28
CA GLY A 251 20.57 15.44 -0.79
C GLY A 251 19.92 15.63 0.59
N GLY A 252 19.23 14.63 1.13
CA GLY A 252 18.53 14.73 2.42
C GLY A 252 17.30 15.66 2.41
N TYR A 253 16.84 16.06 1.23
CA TYR A 253 15.69 16.95 1.05
C TYR A 253 14.36 16.19 1.07
N ASP A 254 13.28 16.85 1.49
CA ASP A 254 11.93 16.29 1.47
C ASP A 254 11.48 15.93 0.04
N PRO A 255 11.20 14.65 -0.27
CA PRO A 255 10.77 14.21 -1.60
C PRO A 255 9.30 14.52 -1.95
N THR A 256 8.53 15.18 -1.06
CA THR A 256 7.10 15.45 -1.24
C THR A 256 6.75 16.05 -2.59
N TYR A 257 7.51 17.06 -3.07
CA TYR A 257 7.28 17.67 -4.38
C TYR A 257 7.48 16.72 -5.57
N ILE A 258 8.39 15.74 -5.43
CA ILE A 258 8.62 14.71 -6.46
C ILE A 258 7.43 13.77 -6.53
N TYR A 259 6.88 13.34 -5.38
CA TYR A 259 5.67 12.52 -5.36
C TYR A 259 4.46 13.24 -5.99
N TRP A 260 4.27 14.53 -5.71
CA TRP A 260 3.23 15.34 -6.37
C TRP A 260 3.45 15.46 -7.89
N GLY A 261 4.69 15.72 -8.34
CA GLY A 261 5.03 15.79 -9.76
C GLY A 261 4.78 14.47 -10.51
N ILE A 262 5.23 13.35 -9.94
CA ILE A 262 4.98 12.01 -10.48
C ILE A 262 3.46 11.73 -10.53
N GLY A 263 2.73 12.04 -9.45
CA GLY A 263 1.28 11.86 -9.37
C GLY A 263 0.53 12.66 -10.45
N ALA A 264 0.90 13.92 -10.67
CA ALA A 264 0.36 14.74 -11.75
C ALA A 264 0.63 14.12 -13.15
N CYS A 265 1.84 13.62 -13.40
CA CYS A 265 2.15 12.89 -14.64
C CYS A 265 1.30 11.64 -14.81
N GLN A 266 1.01 10.88 -13.74
CA GLN A 266 0.16 9.68 -13.84
C GLN A 266 -1.31 10.03 -14.11
N LEU A 267 -1.82 11.13 -13.54
CA LEU A 267 -3.15 11.66 -13.88
C LEU A 267 -3.24 12.07 -15.36
N VAL A 268 -2.19 12.70 -15.91
CA VAL A 268 -2.11 13.01 -17.35
C VAL A 268 -2.10 11.73 -18.20
N GLN A 269 -1.33 10.70 -17.81
CA GLN A 269 -1.35 9.41 -18.51
C GLN A 269 -2.74 8.73 -18.46
N ILE A 270 -3.45 8.80 -17.33
CA ILE A 270 -4.83 8.32 -17.20
C ILE A 270 -5.77 9.10 -18.13
N GLY A 271 -5.62 10.42 -18.22
CA GLY A 271 -6.35 11.26 -19.17
C GLY A 271 -6.11 10.88 -20.64
N ILE A 272 -4.86 10.58 -21.00
CA ILE A 272 -4.48 10.09 -22.34
C ILE A 272 -5.19 8.75 -22.65
N ILE A 273 -5.21 7.81 -21.71
CA ILE A 273 -5.91 6.52 -21.85
C ILE A 273 -7.41 6.72 -22.07
N LEU A 274 -8.03 7.56 -21.23
CA LEU A 274 -9.46 7.86 -21.32
C LEU A 274 -9.80 8.51 -22.67
N PHE A 275 -9.07 9.54 -23.09
CA PHE A 275 -9.31 10.21 -24.38
C PHE A 275 -9.14 9.26 -25.57
N GLN A 276 -8.13 8.39 -25.53
CA GLN A 276 -7.90 7.41 -26.60
C GLN A 276 -9.05 6.41 -26.74
N LEU A 277 -9.70 5.99 -25.65
CA LEU A 277 -10.61 4.83 -25.67
C LEU A 277 -12.09 5.13 -25.37
N ALA A 278 -12.41 6.26 -24.74
CA ALA A 278 -13.80 6.66 -24.45
C ALA A 278 -14.66 6.82 -25.73
N SER A 279 -14.03 7.19 -26.86
CA SER A 279 -14.66 7.23 -28.20
C SER A 279 -15.07 5.87 -28.77
N ARG A 280 -14.69 4.75 -28.12
CA ARG A 280 -15.05 3.38 -28.53
C ARG A 280 -15.85 2.65 -27.47
N ASN A 281 -15.36 2.61 -26.23
CA ASN A 281 -16.07 2.01 -25.11
C ASN A 281 -15.59 2.62 -23.78
N LEU A 282 -16.47 3.37 -23.13
CA LEU A 282 -16.20 4.01 -21.84
C LEU A 282 -15.87 3.00 -20.73
N LEU A 283 -16.51 1.82 -20.73
CA LEU A 283 -16.26 0.80 -19.70
C LEU A 283 -14.85 0.21 -19.84
N THR A 284 -14.40 -0.07 -21.07
CA THR A 284 -13.01 -0.51 -21.31
C THR A 284 -12.01 0.60 -20.95
N ALA A 285 -12.33 1.87 -21.27
CA ALA A 285 -11.49 3.01 -20.91
C ALA A 285 -11.29 3.12 -19.39
N LEU A 286 -12.37 3.08 -18.61
CA LEU A 286 -12.34 3.12 -17.16
C LEU A 286 -11.60 1.91 -16.57
N ALA A 287 -11.83 0.70 -17.10
CA ALA A 287 -11.14 -0.51 -16.65
C ALA A 287 -9.63 -0.44 -16.86
N ILE A 288 -9.16 0.03 -18.01
CA ILE A 288 -7.72 0.20 -18.28
C ILE A 288 -7.14 1.30 -17.39
N SER A 289 -7.83 2.43 -17.22
CA SER A 289 -7.36 3.50 -16.33
C SER A 289 -7.24 3.04 -14.88
N PHE A 290 -8.18 2.23 -14.39
CA PHE A 290 -8.11 1.62 -13.06
C PHE A 290 -6.96 0.62 -12.93
N LEU A 291 -6.85 -0.35 -13.85
CA LEU A 291 -5.78 -1.35 -13.85
C LEU A 291 -4.40 -0.70 -14.02
N TYR A 292 -4.31 0.37 -14.81
CA TYR A 292 -3.11 1.19 -14.98
C TYR A 292 -2.69 1.85 -13.67
N ALA A 293 -3.62 2.55 -13.01
CA ALA A 293 -3.35 3.24 -11.75
C ALA A 293 -2.93 2.25 -10.65
N LEU A 294 -3.73 1.21 -10.43
CA LEU A 294 -3.48 0.19 -9.40
C LEU A 294 -2.19 -0.59 -9.66
N GLY A 295 -2.02 -1.09 -10.89
CA GLY A 295 -0.85 -1.88 -11.29
C GLY A 295 0.45 -1.07 -11.23
N SER A 296 0.49 0.10 -11.85
CA SER A 296 1.72 0.92 -11.89
C SER A 296 2.15 1.41 -10.50
N VAL A 297 1.21 1.86 -9.65
CA VAL A 297 1.53 2.25 -8.27
C VAL A 297 2.05 1.06 -7.48
N SER A 298 1.44 -0.13 -7.61
CA SER A 298 1.92 -1.34 -6.90
C SER A 298 3.32 -1.78 -7.34
N ILE A 299 3.61 -1.75 -8.64
CA ILE A 299 4.94 -2.07 -9.20
C ILE A 299 5.98 -1.06 -8.72
N VAL A 300 5.67 0.24 -8.75
CA VAL A 300 6.65 1.27 -8.40
C VAL A 300 6.87 1.38 -6.90
N ILE A 301 5.86 1.14 -6.06
CA ILE A 301 6.05 0.97 -4.61
C ILE A 301 6.97 -0.22 -4.32
N LEU A 302 6.81 -1.34 -5.02
CA LEU A 302 7.69 -2.50 -4.86
C LEU A 302 9.12 -2.22 -5.38
N ALA A 303 9.26 -1.44 -6.45
CA ALA A 303 10.53 -1.02 -7.01
C ALA A 303 11.27 0.05 -6.16
N SER A 304 10.54 0.96 -5.50
CA SER A 304 11.15 2.00 -4.67
C SER A 304 11.78 1.42 -3.40
N CYS A 305 11.23 0.33 -2.85
CA CYS A 305 11.91 -0.47 -1.83
C CYS A 305 13.31 -0.94 -2.29
N LEU A 306 13.44 -1.32 -3.57
CA LEU A 306 14.69 -1.77 -4.20
C LEU A 306 15.70 -0.61 -4.37
N VAL A 307 15.22 0.60 -4.66
CA VAL A 307 16.03 1.82 -4.78
C VAL A 307 16.82 2.11 -3.50
N PHE A 308 16.20 2.00 -2.32
CA PHE A 308 16.90 2.22 -1.05
C PHE A 308 18.02 1.20 -0.80
N VAL A 309 17.85 -0.06 -1.23
CA VAL A 309 18.91 -1.09 -1.16
C VAL A 309 20.07 -0.76 -2.09
N LEU A 310 19.78 -0.32 -3.33
CA LEU A 310 20.81 0.11 -4.28
C LEU A 310 21.59 1.34 -3.78
N VAL A 311 20.90 2.32 -3.19
CA VAL A 311 21.53 3.49 -2.54
C VAL A 311 22.45 3.04 -1.39
N LEU A 312 22.00 2.12 -0.53
CA LEU A 312 22.81 1.58 0.56
C LEU A 312 24.07 0.86 0.04
N LEU A 313 23.94 0.04 -1.01
CA LEU A 313 25.08 -0.65 -1.63
C LEU A 313 26.09 0.33 -2.25
N VAL A 314 25.61 1.41 -2.88
CA VAL A 314 26.49 2.48 -3.40
C VAL A 314 27.20 3.21 -2.26
N ILE A 315 26.51 3.53 -1.15
CA ILE A 315 27.14 4.14 0.04
C ILE A 315 28.21 3.20 0.62
N ILE A 316 27.91 1.91 0.78
CA ILE A 316 28.89 0.91 1.24
C ILE A 316 30.08 0.84 0.30
N ALA A 317 29.88 0.84 -1.03
CA ALA A 317 30.96 0.82 -2.01
C ALA A 317 31.82 2.09 -1.96
N ILE A 318 31.22 3.27 -1.77
CA ILE A 318 31.95 4.55 -1.62
C ILE A 318 32.77 4.53 -0.32
N VAL A 319 32.17 4.12 0.80
CA VAL A 319 32.88 4.00 2.09
C VAL A 319 34.03 3.01 1.97
N LEU A 320 33.81 1.82 1.39
CA LEU A 320 34.86 0.83 1.16
C LEU A 320 35.98 1.40 0.28
N ALA A 321 35.66 2.09 -0.81
CA ALA A 321 36.66 2.71 -1.69
C ALA A 321 37.47 3.81 -0.99
N VAL A 322 36.84 4.62 -0.13
CA VAL A 322 37.51 5.63 0.69
C VAL A 322 38.41 4.97 1.74
N THR A 323 37.93 3.97 2.47
CA THR A 323 38.72 3.21 3.46
C THR A 323 39.90 2.49 2.81
N LEU A 324 39.71 1.85 1.65
CA LEU A 324 40.80 1.26 0.87
C LEU A 324 41.82 2.32 0.44
N LYS A 325 41.37 3.46 -0.09
CA LYS A 325 42.25 4.56 -0.51
C LYS A 325 43.05 5.16 0.65
N ILE A 326 42.47 5.23 1.85
CA ILE A 326 43.17 5.67 3.08
C ILE A 326 44.18 4.62 3.52
N ASN A 327 43.81 3.33 3.56
CA ASN A 327 44.71 2.26 3.99
C ASN A 327 45.87 1.97 3.02
N LEU A 328 45.71 2.32 1.73
CA LEU A 328 46.73 2.23 0.68
C LEU A 328 47.53 3.54 0.49
N ALA A 329 47.19 4.61 1.21
CA ALA A 329 48.01 5.83 1.20
C ALA A 329 49.34 5.58 1.96
N PRO A 330 50.43 6.30 1.64
CA PRO A 330 51.72 6.10 2.32
C PRO A 330 51.59 6.31 3.83
N GLY A 331 51.86 5.27 4.62
CA GLY A 331 51.67 5.25 6.07
C GLY A 331 50.34 4.66 6.56
N GLY A 332 49.50 4.13 5.66
CA GLY A 332 48.31 3.36 6.00
C GLY A 332 48.64 1.93 6.45
N ILE A 333 47.72 1.29 7.18
CA ILE A 333 47.92 -0.05 7.77
C ILE A 333 48.13 -1.15 6.69
N LEU A 334 47.72 -0.88 5.44
CA LEU A 334 47.89 -1.78 4.30
C LEU A 334 48.85 -1.21 3.23
N SER A 335 49.61 -0.15 3.52
CA SER A 335 50.67 0.31 2.62
C SER A 335 51.90 -0.58 2.77
N LEU A 336 52.12 -1.43 1.76
CA LEU A 336 53.28 -2.30 1.59
C LEU A 336 54.56 -1.49 1.31
#